data_AF-A0A6J4T915-F1
#
_entry.id   AF-A0A6J4T915-F1
#
_cell.length_a   1.000
_cell.length_b   1.000
_cell.length_c   1.000
_cell.angle_alpha   90.00
_cell.angle_beta   90.00
_cell.angle_gamma   90.00
#
_symmetry.space_group_name_H-M   'P 1'
#
loop_
_entity.id
_entity.type
_entity.pdbx_description
1 polymer ?
#
loop_
_entity_poly.entity_id
_entity_poly.type
_entity_poly.pdbx_seq_one_letter_code
_entity_poly.pdbx_strand_id
1 'polypeptide(L)'
;MPPLAALWLALAPVPPVLPATLILFRDQAEPLLFKPMLSVDGVELGRLGQNRFIAVELSAGPHQLEARWPSVAGHKPATLTVSVTAGATS
;
A
#
# COMPACT_ATOMS: atom_id res chain seq x y z
N MET A 1 -47.79 21.92 -16.72
CA MET A 1 -46.54 21.42 -17.31
C MET A 1 -45.40 22.22 -16.69
N PRO A 2 -44.57 21.66 -15.79
CA PRO A 2 -43.45 22.41 -15.25
C PRO A 2 -42.34 22.50 -16.31
N PRO A 3 -41.56 23.60 -16.36
CA PRO A 3 -40.51 23.75 -17.35
C PRO A 3 -39.27 22.91 -16.97
N LEU A 4 -38.71 22.26 -17.99
CA LEU A 4 -37.40 21.60 -18.00
C LEU A 4 -36.28 22.65 -17.83
N ALA A 5 -36.15 23.21 -16.64
CA ALA A 5 -35.08 24.16 -16.33
C ALA A 5 -33.93 23.42 -15.62
N ALA A 6 -32.90 23.16 -16.42
CA ALA A 6 -31.51 23.08 -15.99
C ALA A 6 -31.11 22.00 -14.98
N LEU A 7 -31.09 20.74 -15.43
CA LEU A 7 -30.18 19.72 -14.89
C LEU A 7 -28.76 19.94 -15.44
N TRP A 8 -28.20 21.14 -15.21
CA TRP A 8 -26.79 21.47 -15.50
C TRP A 8 -26.02 21.64 -14.18
N LEU A 9 -26.34 20.83 -13.18
CA LEU A 9 -25.56 20.74 -11.96
C LEU A 9 -24.25 20.03 -12.29
N ALA A 10 -23.28 20.84 -12.70
CA ALA A 10 -21.85 20.71 -12.41
C ALA A 10 -21.41 19.29 -12.01
N LEU A 11 -20.92 18.51 -12.99
CA LEU A 11 -19.81 17.61 -12.72
C LEU A 11 -18.61 18.49 -12.35
N ALA A 12 -18.53 18.89 -11.09
CA ALA A 12 -17.24 19.33 -10.56
C ALA A 12 -16.24 18.19 -10.83
N PRO A 13 -15.09 18.45 -11.48
CA PRO A 13 -14.11 17.40 -11.71
C PRO A 13 -13.73 16.83 -10.34
N VAL A 14 -13.99 15.54 -10.15
CA VAL A 14 -13.54 14.82 -8.96
C VAL A 14 -12.03 15.02 -8.91
N PRO A 15 -11.46 15.60 -7.84
CA PRO A 15 -10.03 15.80 -7.77
C PRO A 15 -9.32 14.45 -7.96
N PRO A 16 -8.25 14.40 -8.76
CA PRO A 16 -7.56 13.15 -9.02
C PRO A 16 -7.03 12.58 -7.71
N VAL A 17 -7.45 11.36 -7.38
CA VAL A 17 -6.91 10.63 -6.22
C VAL A 17 -5.51 10.19 -6.60
N LEU A 18 -4.50 10.85 -6.03
CA LEU A 18 -3.10 10.50 -6.25
C LEU A 18 -2.73 9.26 -5.40
N PRO A 19 -1.98 8.30 -5.95
CA PRO A 19 -1.50 7.17 -5.18
C PRO A 19 -0.47 7.62 -4.13
N ALA A 20 -0.43 6.93 -3.00
CA ALA A 20 0.62 7.08 -2.00
C ALA A 20 1.75 6.09 -2.26
N THR A 21 3.01 6.49 -2.04
CA THR A 21 4.14 5.55 -2.11
C THR A 21 4.45 5.01 -0.72
N LEU A 22 4.31 3.69 -0.55
CA LEU A 22 4.81 2.99 0.63
C LEU A 22 6.25 2.52 0.38
N ILE A 23 7.16 2.90 1.26
CA ILE A 23 8.56 2.47 1.24
C ILE A 23 8.81 1.55 2.42
N LEU A 24 9.24 0.32 2.14
CA LEU A 24 9.59 -0.68 3.14
C LEU A 24 11.09 -0.86 3.13
N PHE A 25 11.76 -0.39 4.18
CA PHE A 25 13.19 -0.54 4.37
C PHE A 25 13.48 -1.54 5.47
N ARG A 26 14.45 -2.43 5.23
CA ARG A 26 15.01 -3.30 6.26
C ARG A 26 16.43 -2.84 6.52
N ASP A 27 16.68 -2.38 7.74
CA ASP A 27 17.99 -1.97 8.21
C ASP A 27 18.86 -3.19 8.56
N GLN A 28 19.00 -3.50 9.85
CA GLN A 28 19.61 -4.71 10.39
C GLN A 28 18.62 -5.42 11.33
N ALA A 29 17.70 -6.20 10.75
CA ALA A 29 16.69 -6.94 11.50
C ALA A 29 16.93 -8.45 11.42
N GLU A 30 16.88 -9.14 12.56
CA GLU A 30 16.90 -10.60 12.59
C GLU A 30 15.68 -11.20 11.87
N PRO A 31 15.84 -12.36 11.19
CA PRO A 31 17.06 -13.15 11.03
C PRO A 31 17.98 -12.67 9.91
N LEU A 32 19.29 -12.57 10.18
CA LEU A 32 20.25 -11.93 9.27
C LEU A 32 20.43 -12.64 7.92
N LEU A 33 20.40 -13.97 7.92
CA LEU A 33 20.69 -14.81 6.74
C LEU A 33 19.46 -15.07 5.85
N PHE A 34 18.26 -14.76 6.34
CA PHE A 34 17.01 -14.98 5.60
C PHE A 34 16.39 -13.66 5.17
N LYS A 35 15.67 -13.70 4.05
CA LYS A 35 14.93 -12.55 3.52
C LYS A 35 13.44 -12.89 3.61
N PRO A 36 12.60 -12.04 4.23
CA PRO A 36 11.16 -12.25 4.20
C PRO A 36 10.65 -11.96 2.79
N MET A 37 9.64 -12.71 2.37
CA MET A 37 8.81 -12.35 1.22
C MET A 37 7.80 -11.30 1.69
N LEU A 38 7.75 -10.16 1.00
CA LEU A 38 6.75 -9.13 1.23
C LEU A 38 5.58 -9.29 0.28
N SER A 39 4.37 -9.08 0.79
CA SER A 39 3.16 -8.98 -0.01
C SER A 39 2.24 -7.89 0.50
N VAL A 40 1.53 -7.24 -0.42
CA VAL A 40 0.46 -6.28 -0.12
C VAL A 40 -0.83 -6.79 -0.75
N ASP A 41 -1.89 -6.90 0.06
CA ASP A 41 -3.20 -7.43 -0.35
C ASP A 41 -3.12 -8.80 -1.04
N GLY A 42 -2.19 -9.64 -0.57
CA GLY A 42 -1.91 -10.96 -1.14
C GLY A 42 -1.03 -10.96 -2.39
N VAL A 43 -0.67 -9.81 -2.95
CA VAL A 43 0.23 -9.69 -4.11
C VAL A 43 1.69 -9.65 -3.66
N GLU A 44 2.52 -10.56 -4.17
CA GLU A 44 3.95 -10.61 -3.81
C GLU A 44 4.74 -9.46 -4.45
N LEU A 45 5.43 -8.69 -3.60
CA LEU A 45 6.30 -7.60 -4.03
C LEU A 45 7.75 -8.07 -4.20
N GLY A 46 8.15 -9.13 -3.50
CA GLY A 46 9.49 -9.70 -3.55
C GLY A 46 10.15 -9.85 -2.18
N ARG A 47 11.42 -10.28 -2.19
CA ARG A 47 12.19 -10.58 -0.96
C ARG A 47 12.98 -9.36 -0.48
N LEU A 48 12.86 -9.01 0.81
CA LEU A 48 13.54 -7.85 1.39
C LEU A 48 14.88 -8.20 2.07
N GLY A 49 16.00 -7.84 1.42
CA GLY A 49 17.34 -8.00 1.99
C GLY A 49 17.68 -6.97 3.07
N GLN A 50 18.75 -7.21 3.83
CA GLN A 50 19.32 -6.20 4.75
C GLN A 50 19.80 -4.98 3.97
N ASN A 51 19.66 -3.79 4.56
CA ASN A 51 19.98 -2.50 3.96
C ASN A 51 19.36 -2.31 2.56
N ARG A 52 18.17 -2.85 2.31
CA ARG A 52 17.44 -2.72 1.05
C ARG A 52 16.04 -2.18 1.30
N PHE A 53 15.45 -1.58 0.27
CA PHE A 53 14.07 -1.14 0.28
C PHE A 53 13.28 -1.69 -0.90
N ILE A 54 11.96 -1.73 -0.74
CA ILE A 54 10.96 -1.90 -1.81
C ILE A 54 10.00 -0.71 -1.73
N ALA A 55 9.64 -0.16 -2.88
CA ALA A 55 8.64 0.89 -2.99
C ALA A 55 7.42 0.34 -3.76
N VAL A 56 6.22 0.67 -3.30
CA VAL A 56 4.96 0.29 -3.94
C VAL A 56 3.98 1.44 -3.90
N GLU A 57 3.23 1.63 -4.99
CA GLU A 57 2.14 2.60 -5.04
C GLU A 57 0.86 1.97 -4.46
N LEU A 58 0.21 2.70 -3.56
CA LEU A 58 -1.03 2.31 -2.90
C LEU A 58 -2.13 3.29 -3.28
N SER A 59 -3.30 2.75 -3.60
CA SER A 59 -4.52 3.53 -3.75
C SER A 59 -5.00 4.06 -2.39
N ALA A 60 -6.00 4.95 -2.40
CA ALA A 60 -6.70 5.28 -1.17
C ALA A 60 -7.48 4.06 -0.65
N GLY A 61 -7.43 3.83 0.66
CA GLY A 61 -8.09 2.72 1.33
C GLY A 61 -7.18 1.93 2.29
N PRO A 62 -7.72 0.89 2.94
CA PRO A 62 -6.95 -0.02 3.77
C PRO A 62 -6.19 -1.02 2.90
N HIS A 63 -4.93 -1.25 3.24
CA HIS A 63 -4.03 -2.21 2.61
C HIS A 63 -3.41 -3.11 3.68
N GLN A 64 -3.36 -4.41 3.41
CA GLN A 64 -2.75 -5.39 4.31
C GLN A 64 -1.36 -5.75 3.82
N LEU A 65 -0.35 -5.37 4.60
CA LEU A 65 1.04 -5.75 4.38
C LEU A 65 1.36 -7.03 5.15
N GLU A 66 2.04 -7.96 4.50
CA GLU A 66 2.55 -9.16 5.13
C GLU A 66 4.05 -9.35 4.86
N ALA A 67 4.77 -9.77 5.89
CA ALA A 67 6.16 -10.22 5.82
C ALA A 67 6.23 -11.70 6.23
N ARG A 68 6.44 -12.57 5.24
CA ARG A 68 6.50 -14.02 5.44
C ARG A 68 7.94 -14.50 5.42
N TRP A 69 8.38 -15.12 6.51
CA TRP A 69 9.71 -15.72 6.59
C TRP A 69 9.73 -17.13 6.00
N PRO A 70 10.86 -17.59 5.43
CA PRO A 70 11.06 -19.01 5.17
C PRO A 70 10.85 -19.81 6.46
N SER A 71 10.23 -20.99 6.37
CA SER A 71 9.94 -21.83 7.55
C SER A 71 11.20 -22.20 8.36
N VAL A 72 12.32 -22.42 7.67
CA VAL A 72 13.63 -22.70 8.27
C VAL A 72 14.22 -21.54 9.07
N ALA A 73 13.71 -20.32 8.90
CA ALA A 73 14.20 -19.15 9.60
C ALA A 73 13.73 -19.08 11.06
N GLY A 74 12.73 -19.89 11.47
CA GLY A 74 12.25 -19.94 12.85
C GLY A 74 11.46 -18.70 13.31
N HIS A 75 11.19 -17.74 12.42
CA HIS A 75 10.42 -16.53 12.70
C HIS A 75 8.98 -16.66 12.19
N LYS A 76 8.03 -16.14 12.98
CA LYS A 76 6.62 -16.07 12.57
C LYS A 76 6.42 -14.97 11.51
N PRO A 77 5.47 -15.16 10.58
CA PRO A 77 5.02 -14.07 9.73
C PRO A 77 4.53 -12.87 10.55
N ALA A 78 4.66 -11.68 9.98
CA ALA A 78 4.12 -10.44 10.55
C ALA A 78 3.15 -9.79 9.57
N THR A 79 2.11 -9.17 10.10
CA THR A 79 1.07 -8.49 9.31
C THR A 79 0.85 -7.09 9.87
N LEU A 80 0.70 -6.12 8.99
CA LEU A 80 0.45 -4.72 9.31
C LEU A 80 -0.64 -4.17 8.38
N THR A 81 -1.64 -3.48 8.93
CA THR A 81 -2.62 -2.75 8.14
C THR A 81 -2.18 -1.31 7.98
N VAL A 82 -2.11 -0.83 6.74
CA VAL A 82 -1.81 0.57 6.39
C VAL A 82 -3.05 1.17 5.75
N SER A 83 -3.52 2.31 6.27
CA SER A 83 -4.65 3.03 5.69
C SER A 83 -4.16 4.29 4.99
N VAL A 84 -4.44 4.39 3.69
CA VAL A 84 -4.11 5.56 2.87
C VAL A 84 -5.35 6.42 2.73
N THR A 85 -5.29 7.67 3.18
CA THR A 85 -6.36 8.63 2.99
C THR A 85 -6.20 9.31 1.63
N ALA A 86 -7.30 9.50 0.90
CA ALA A 86 -7.29 10.28 -0.33
C ALA A 86 -6.88 11.73 -0.01
N GLY A 87 -5.77 12.18 -0.59
CA GLY A 87 -5.42 13.59 -0.63
C GLY A 87 -6.23 14.28 -1.72
N ALA A 88 -6.84 15.42 -1.40
CA ALA A 88 -7.28 16.37 -2.42
C ALA A 88 -6.18 17.42 -2.55
N THR A 89 -5.64 17.63 -3.76
CA THR A 89 -4.85 18.83 -4.03
C THR A 89 -5.81 20.01 -4.10
N SER A 90 -5.75 20.89 -3.09
CA SER A 90 -6.43 22.19 -3.06
C SER A 90 -5.85 23.16 -4.08
#